data_AF-A0A436C1D9-F1
#
_entry.id   AF-A0A436C1D9-F1
#
_cell.length_a   1.000
_cell.length_b   1.000
_cell.length_c   1.000
_cell.angle_alpha   90.00
_cell.angle_beta   90.00
_cell.angle_gamma   90.00
#
_symmetry.space_group_name_H-M   'P 1'
#
loop_
_entity.id
_entity.type
_entity.pdbx_description
1 polymer ?
#
loop_
_entity_poly.entity_id
_entity_poly.type
_entity_poly.pdbx_seq_one_letter_code
_entity_poly.pdbx_strand_id
1 'polypeptide(L)'
;MSAKHPIITITGSSGAGTTSVKRIFELIFRRENIEAAFIEGDAFHRYDRAAMKAKVAEEEKAGNPNFTHFNAAANELGILEEVFAEYGRRGTGKTRTYIHDEEEEKQHGTPPGTFTEWREFAPSDLLFYEGLH
;
A
#
# COMPACT_ATOMS: atom_id res chain seq x y z
N MET A 1 -6.65 10.89 15.93
CA MET A 1 -5.21 10.87 15.58
C MET A 1 -4.40 10.96 16.86
N SER A 2 -3.41 10.07 17.01
CA SER A 2 -2.55 10.03 18.19
C SER A 2 -1.43 11.05 18.04
N ALA A 3 -1.22 11.89 19.05
CA ALA A 3 -0.09 12.82 19.07
C ALA A 3 1.27 12.10 19.16
N LYS A 4 1.30 10.80 19.49
CA LYS A 4 2.53 10.01 19.65
C LYS A 4 2.96 9.25 18.40
N HIS A 5 2.01 8.88 17.54
CA HIS A 5 2.26 8.08 16.34
C HIS A 5 1.51 8.71 15.15
N PRO A 6 2.07 9.79 14.58
CA PRO A 6 1.46 10.48 13.46
C PRO A 6 1.42 9.59 12.21
N ILE A 7 0.37 9.77 11.42
CA ILE A 7 0.19 9.12 10.12
C ILE A 7 0.04 10.22 9.07
N ILE A 8 0.87 10.18 8.03
CA ILE A 8 0.79 11.05 6.86
C ILE A 8 0.23 10.22 5.71
N THR A 9 -0.86 10.68 5.12
CA THR A 9 -1.55 9.97 4.03
C THR A 9 -1.57 10.83 2.77
N ILE A 10 -1.10 10.29 1.66
CA ILE A 10 -1.19 10.88 0.34
C ILE A 10 -2.10 9.99 -0.51
N THR A 11 -3.27 10.50 -0.88
CA THR A 11 -4.23 9.74 -1.69
C THR A 11 -4.28 10.29 -3.12
N GLY A 12 -4.29 9.40 -4.09
CA GLY A 12 -4.32 9.75 -5.50
C GLY A 12 -3.96 8.57 -6.41
N SER A 13 -4.25 8.70 -7.70
CA SER A 13 -3.93 7.67 -8.67
C SER A 13 -2.43 7.48 -8.85
N SER A 14 -1.97 6.23 -8.86
CA SER A 14 -0.60 5.89 -9.25
C SER A 14 -0.28 6.51 -10.62
N GLY A 15 0.85 7.22 -10.72
CA GLY A 15 1.25 7.98 -11.91
C GLY A 15 0.75 9.43 -11.98
N ALA A 16 -0.13 9.88 -11.08
CA ALA A 16 -0.51 11.31 -10.96
C ALA A 16 0.50 12.14 -10.14
N GLY A 17 1.76 11.69 -10.08
CA GLY A 17 2.83 12.34 -9.33
C GLY A 17 2.99 11.85 -7.88
N THR A 18 2.22 10.85 -7.44
CA THR A 18 2.30 10.30 -6.09
C THR A 18 3.71 9.74 -5.78
N THR A 19 4.35 9.06 -6.75
CA THR A 19 5.74 8.60 -6.64
C THR A 19 6.73 9.76 -6.44
N SER A 20 6.48 10.91 -7.10
CA SER A 20 7.29 12.11 -6.90
C SER A 20 7.08 12.70 -5.51
N VAL A 21 5.85 12.68 -4.99
CA VAL A 21 5.53 13.10 -3.62
C VAL A 21 6.23 12.21 -2.61
N LYS A 22 6.16 10.89 -2.74
CA LYS A 22 6.90 9.94 -1.88
C LYS A 22 8.39 10.25 -1.85
N ARG A 23 9.01 10.44 -3.02
CA ARG A 23 10.44 10.79 -3.11
C ARG A 23 10.77 12.12 -2.41
N ILE A 24 9.89 13.11 -2.48
CA ILE A 24 10.07 14.38 -1.76
C ILE A 24 10.00 14.15 -0.24
N PHE A 25 9.05 13.36 0.24
CA PHE A 25 8.94 13.04 1.66
C PHE A 25 10.13 12.22 2.16
N GLU A 26 10.64 11.25 1.38
CA GLU A 26 11.89 10.55 1.70
C GLU A 26 13.07 11.51 1.89
N LEU A 27 13.19 12.53 1.02
CA LEU A 27 14.22 13.56 1.15
C LEU A 27 14.02 14.42 2.41
N ILE A 28 12.78 14.79 2.73
CA ILE A 28 12.45 15.55 3.94
C ILE A 28 12.78 14.72 5.19
N PHE A 29 12.31 13.48 5.26
CA PHE A 29 12.55 12.60 6.41
C PHE A 29 14.04 12.35 6.63
N ARG A 30 14.78 12.10 5.55
CA ARG A 30 16.24 11.98 5.62
C ARG A 30 16.91 13.26 6.14
N ARG A 31 16.47 14.43 5.69
CA ARG A 31 17.03 15.73 6.12
C ARG A 31 16.76 16.00 7.59
N GLU A 32 15.55 15.68 8.04
CA GLU A 32 15.09 15.95 9.41
C GLU A 32 15.39 14.78 10.38
N ASN A 33 16.08 13.73 9.90
CA ASN A 33 16.42 12.52 10.66
C ASN A 33 15.19 11.84 11.29
N ILE A 34 14.17 11.65 10.47
CA ILE A 34 12.90 10.98 10.81
C ILE A 34 12.90 9.57 10.19
N GLU A 35 12.66 8.55 11.01
CA GLU A 35 12.47 7.18 10.55
C GLU A 35 10.99 6.94 10.24
N ALA A 36 10.65 6.66 8.98
CA ALA A 36 9.27 6.45 8.55
C ALA A 36 9.01 4.99 8.19
N ALA A 37 7.89 4.44 8.67
CA ALA A 37 7.31 3.24 8.10
C ALA A 37 6.54 3.60 6.83
N PHE A 38 6.72 2.85 5.74
CA PHE A 38 6.06 3.11 4.47
C PHE A 38 5.01 2.05 4.14
N ILE A 39 3.87 2.51 3.64
CA ILE A 39 2.86 1.69 2.97
C ILE A 39 2.63 2.24 1.57
N GLU A 40 2.75 1.36 0.58
CA GLU A 40 2.23 1.57 -0.78
C GLU A 40 0.84 0.93 -0.87
N GLY A 41 -0.13 1.64 -1.44
CA GLY A 41 -1.54 1.27 -1.40
C GLY A 41 -1.85 -0.05 -2.12
N ASP A 42 -1.06 -0.41 -3.14
CA ASP A 42 -1.19 -1.69 -3.83
C ASP A 42 -0.84 -2.89 -2.95
N ALA A 43 -0.08 -2.71 -1.87
CA ALA A 43 0.09 -3.74 -0.84
C ALA A 43 -1.25 -4.20 -0.26
N PHE A 44 -2.30 -3.37 -0.34
CA PHE A 44 -3.64 -3.66 0.14
C PHE A 44 -4.63 -4.00 -0.98
N HIS A 45 -4.17 -4.25 -2.21
CA HIS A 45 -5.01 -4.90 -3.21
C HIS A 45 -5.45 -6.28 -2.70
N ARG A 46 -6.73 -6.62 -2.92
CA ARG A 46 -7.29 -7.94 -2.56
C ARG A 46 -6.78 -9.03 -3.48
N TYR A 47 -6.54 -8.69 -4.74
CA TYR A 47 -6.23 -9.63 -5.80
C TYR A 47 -4.84 -9.38 -6.35
N ASP A 48 -4.09 -10.45 -6.56
CA ASP A 48 -2.86 -10.40 -7.36
C ASP A 48 -3.21 -10.16 -8.85
N ARG A 49 -2.19 -10.01 -9.70
CA ARG A 49 -2.39 -9.68 -11.12
C ARG A 49 -3.27 -10.71 -11.86
N ALA A 50 -3.13 -11.99 -11.54
CA ALA A 50 -3.87 -13.06 -12.20
C ALA A 50 -5.31 -13.14 -11.66
N ALA A 51 -5.46 -13.08 -10.34
CA ALA A 51 -6.74 -13.08 -9.65
C ALA A 51 -7.59 -11.84 -10.03
N MET A 52 -6.97 -10.67 -10.18
CA MET A 52 -7.69 -9.45 -10.57
C MET A 52 -8.25 -9.59 -11.99
N LYS A 53 -7.48 -10.13 -12.94
CA LYS A 53 -7.96 -10.41 -14.30
C LYS A 53 -9.14 -11.40 -14.30
N ALA A 54 -9.04 -12.45 -13.50
CA ALA A 54 -10.13 -13.42 -13.36
C ALA A 54 -11.39 -12.76 -12.77
N LYS A 55 -11.23 -11.92 -11.74
CA LYS A 55 -12.35 -11.22 -11.11
C LYS A 55 -13.01 -10.22 -12.03
N VAL A 56 -12.24 -9.44 -12.80
CA VAL A 56 -12.79 -8.54 -13.83
C VAL A 56 -13.63 -9.32 -14.85
N ALA A 57 -13.11 -10.45 -15.35
CA ALA A 57 -13.85 -11.27 -16.32
C ALA A 57 -15.12 -11.92 -15.72
N GLU A 58 -15.12 -12.22 -14.42
CA GLU A 58 -16.30 -12.70 -13.69
C GLU A 58 -17.36 -11.59 -13.57
N GLU A 59 -16.96 -10.40 -13.15
CA GLU A 59 -17.85 -9.23 -13.01
C GLU A 59 -18.44 -8.82 -14.36
N GLU A 60 -17.64 -8.81 -15.43
CA GLU A 60 -18.12 -8.57 -16.79
C GLU A 60 -19.23 -9.56 -17.20
N LYS A 61 -19.03 -10.86 -16.92
CA LYS A 61 -20.04 -11.90 -17.18
C LYS A 61 -21.29 -11.75 -16.33
N ALA A 62 -21.15 -11.22 -15.11
CA ALA A 62 -22.25 -10.89 -14.22
C ALA A 62 -22.96 -9.57 -14.58
N GLY A 63 -22.51 -8.86 -15.62
CA GLY A 63 -23.11 -7.62 -16.11
C GLY A 63 -22.49 -6.34 -15.52
N ASN A 64 -21.36 -6.44 -14.83
CA ASN A 64 -20.60 -5.31 -14.29
C ASN A 64 -19.27 -5.12 -15.03
N PRO A 65 -19.21 -4.27 -16.07
CA PRO A 65 -17.98 -4.03 -16.83
C PRO A 65 -17.02 -3.03 -16.16
N ASN A 66 -17.35 -2.50 -14.97
CA ASN A 66 -16.63 -1.38 -14.36
C ASN A 66 -15.80 -1.78 -13.13
N PHE A 67 -15.55 -3.08 -12.94
CA PHE A 67 -14.74 -3.54 -11.82
C PHE A 67 -13.26 -3.20 -12.03
N THR A 68 -12.68 -2.40 -11.14
CA THR A 68 -11.30 -1.92 -11.22
C THR A 68 -10.67 -1.83 -9.82
N HIS A 69 -9.37 -1.50 -9.75
CA HIS A 69 -8.68 -1.26 -8.47
C HIS A 69 -9.24 -0.09 -7.67
N PHE A 70 -10.04 0.81 -8.27
CA PHE A 70 -10.71 1.88 -7.52
C PHE A 70 -11.85 1.37 -6.64
N ASN A 71 -12.45 0.22 -6.97
CA ASN A 71 -13.54 -0.34 -6.19
C ASN A 71 -13.04 -0.79 -4.81
N ALA A 72 -13.77 -0.43 -3.75
CA ALA A 72 -13.45 -0.85 -2.39
C ALA A 72 -13.35 -2.38 -2.25
N ALA A 73 -14.17 -3.13 -2.99
CA ALA A 73 -14.16 -4.59 -3.02
C ALA A 73 -12.91 -5.20 -3.68
N ALA A 74 -12.15 -4.42 -4.46
CA ALA A 74 -10.86 -4.84 -5.02
C ALA A 74 -9.70 -4.67 -4.03
N ASN A 75 -9.97 -4.19 -2.80
CA ASN A 75 -8.99 -3.81 -1.81
C ASN A 75 -9.31 -4.41 -0.43
N GLU A 76 -8.30 -4.47 0.42
CA GLU A 76 -8.35 -4.91 1.82
C GLU A 76 -8.48 -3.71 2.76
N LEU A 77 -9.49 -2.86 2.53
CA LEU A 77 -9.66 -1.61 3.28
C LEU A 77 -9.88 -1.82 4.78
N GLY A 78 -10.52 -2.93 5.17
CA GLY A 78 -10.65 -3.29 6.59
C GLY A 78 -9.29 -3.57 7.24
N ILE A 79 -8.39 -4.28 6.53
CA ILE A 79 -7.04 -4.53 7.02
C ILE A 79 -6.23 -3.22 7.07
N LEU A 80 -6.40 -2.33 6.07
CA LEU A 80 -5.75 -1.02 6.08
C LEU A 80 -6.20 -0.17 7.27
N GLU A 81 -7.50 -0.14 7.55
CA GLU A 81 -8.06 0.55 8.73
C GLU A 81 -7.49 -0.03 10.03
N GLU A 82 -7.44 -1.35 10.17
CA GLU A 82 -6.84 -2.02 11.33
C GLU A 82 -5.37 -1.64 11.52
N VAL A 83 -4.58 -1.57 10.44
CA VAL A 83 -3.18 -1.16 10.49
C VAL A 83 -3.04 0.30 10.91
N PHE A 84 -3.87 1.22 10.39
CA PHE A 84 -3.85 2.62 10.80
C PHE A 84 -4.25 2.79 12.26
N ALA A 85 -5.27 2.05 12.72
CA ALA A 85 -5.70 2.07 14.10
C ALA A 85 -4.62 1.54 15.05
N GLU A 86 -3.95 0.44 14.67
CA GLU A 86 -2.86 -0.13 15.47
C GLU A 86 -1.65 0.80 15.52
N TYR A 87 -1.23 1.35 14.37
CA TYR A 87 -0.12 2.28 14.31
C TYR A 87 -0.40 3.52 15.14
N GLY A 88 -1.59 4.12 14.99
CA GLY A 88 -1.98 5.28 15.79
C GLY A 88 -1.94 5.00 17.30
N ARG A 89 -2.26 3.79 17.75
CA ARG A 89 -2.26 3.45 19.18
C ARG A 89 -0.86 3.09 19.70
N ARG A 90 -0.06 2.37 18.93
CA ARG A 90 1.15 1.67 19.44
C ARG A 90 2.40 1.86 18.61
N GLY A 91 2.31 2.49 17.44
CA GLY A 91 3.41 2.62 16.48
C GLY A 91 3.79 1.29 15.82
N THR A 92 2.92 0.28 15.89
CA THR A 92 3.13 -1.06 15.32
C THR A 92 2.10 -1.36 14.25
N GLY A 93 2.43 -2.29 13.36
CA GLY A 93 1.54 -2.70 12.29
C GLY A 93 2.27 -3.62 11.32
N LYS A 94 1.59 -3.95 10.23
CA LYS A 94 2.13 -4.83 9.19
C LYS A 94 1.86 -4.26 7.81
N THR A 95 2.74 -4.60 6.87
CA THR A 95 2.56 -4.35 5.45
C THR A 95 3.06 -5.54 4.64
N ARG A 96 2.83 -5.53 3.34
CA ARG A 96 3.48 -6.40 2.37
C ARG A 96 3.91 -5.55 1.18
N THR A 97 4.57 -6.14 0.20
CA THR A 97 4.91 -5.45 -1.04
C THR A 97 4.21 -6.15 -2.20
N TYR A 98 3.56 -5.38 -3.07
CA TYR A 98 3.12 -5.87 -4.37
C TYR A 98 4.29 -5.72 -5.35
N ILE A 99 4.71 -6.82 -5.98
CA ILE A 99 5.87 -6.77 -6.88
C ILE A 99 5.42 -6.34 -8.27
N HIS A 100 5.99 -5.27 -8.79
CA HIS A 100 5.62 -4.71 -10.09
C HIS A 100 6.38 -5.38 -11.24
N ASP A 101 7.68 -5.60 -11.05
CA ASP A 101 8.61 -6.00 -12.11
C ASP A 101 9.74 -6.93 -11.63
N GLU A 102 10.58 -7.34 -12.58
CA GLU A 102 11.69 -8.26 -12.36
C GLU A 102 12.82 -7.67 -11.51
N GLU A 103 12.91 -6.34 -11.40
CA GLU A 103 13.93 -5.69 -10.57
C GLU A 103 13.57 -5.82 -9.08
N GLU A 104 12.29 -5.60 -8.75
CA GLU A 104 11.75 -5.87 -7.43
C GLU A 104 11.74 -7.37 -7.09
N GLU A 105 11.47 -8.24 -8.06
CA GLU A 105 11.59 -9.70 -7.87
C GLU A 105 12.99 -10.09 -7.38
N LYS A 106 14.05 -9.50 -7.95
CA LYS A 106 15.43 -9.78 -7.50
C LYS A 106 15.69 -9.36 -6.06
N GLN A 107 15.00 -8.33 -5.58
CA GLN A 107 15.14 -7.81 -4.21
C GLN A 107 14.32 -8.62 -3.21
N HIS A 108 13.13 -9.06 -3.61
CA HIS A 108 12.16 -9.70 -2.71
C HIS A 108 12.02 -11.21 -2.88
N GLY A 109 12.60 -11.80 -3.93
CA GLY A 109 12.46 -13.22 -4.26
C GLY A 109 11.03 -13.65 -4.56
N THR A 110 10.16 -12.70 -4.92
CA THR A 110 8.72 -12.88 -5.10
C THR A 110 8.34 -12.49 -6.54
N PRO A 111 7.58 -13.32 -7.29
CA PRO A 111 7.32 -13.07 -8.71
C PRO A 111 6.54 -11.78 -8.99
N PRO A 112 6.76 -11.13 -10.16
CA PRO A 112 6.01 -9.95 -10.55
C PRO A 112 4.51 -10.20 -10.66
N GLY A 113 3.74 -9.24 -10.14
CA GLY A 113 2.29 -9.29 -10.07
C GLY A 113 1.75 -10.07 -8.87
N THR A 114 2.59 -10.44 -7.91
CA THR A 114 2.21 -11.14 -6.67
C THR A 114 2.59 -10.33 -5.43
N PHE A 115 2.19 -10.81 -4.26
CA PHE A 115 2.51 -10.16 -2.99
C PHE A 115 3.59 -10.90 -2.24
N THR A 116 4.45 -10.17 -1.55
CA THR A 116 5.28 -10.75 -0.49
C THR A 116 4.40 -11.18 0.69
N GLU A 117 4.97 -11.97 1.59
CA GLU A 117 4.39 -12.19 2.91
C GLU A 117 4.23 -10.87 3.69
N TRP A 118 3.26 -10.85 4.61
CA TRP A 118 3.10 -9.75 5.55
C TRP A 118 4.30 -9.69 6.49
N ARG A 119 4.81 -8.48 6.72
CA ARG A 119 5.93 -8.17 7.62
C ARG A 119 5.55 -7.07 8.59
N GLU A 120 6.09 -7.14 9.79
CA GLU A 120 5.93 -6.08 10.79
C GLU A 120 6.71 -4.83 10.39
N PHE A 121 6.22 -3.65 10.81
CA PHE A 121 7.00 -2.42 10.69
C PHE A 121 8.22 -2.45 11.61
N ALA A 122 9.33 -1.93 11.12
CA ALA A 122 10.42 -1.53 11.99
C ALA A 122 9.97 -0.37 12.90
N PRO A 123 10.66 -0.15 14.04
CA PRO A 123 10.45 1.04 14.85
C PRO A 123 10.54 2.31 13.99
N SER A 124 9.57 3.20 14.13
CA SER A 124 9.44 4.41 13.31
C SER A 124 8.84 5.56 14.11
N ASP A 125 9.15 6.78 13.69
CA ASP A 125 8.59 8.02 14.23
C ASP A 125 7.20 8.33 13.65
N LEU A 126 6.95 7.90 12.40
CA LEU A 126 5.68 8.08 11.72
C LEU A 126 5.38 6.99 10.69
N LEU A 127 4.11 6.87 10.33
CA LEU A 127 3.64 6.06 9.20
C LEU A 127 3.36 6.98 8.01
N PHE A 128 3.91 6.64 6.85
CA PHE A 128 3.65 7.28 5.58
C PHE A 128 2.90 6.32 4.67
N TYR A 129 1.70 6.72 4.24
CA TYR A 129 0.87 5.98 3.29
C TYR A 129 0.75 6.75 1.97
N GLU A 130 0.90 6.04 0.87
CA GLU A 130 0.62 6.52 -0.48
C GLU A 130 -0.28 5.52 -1.21
N GLY A 131 -1.45 5.94 -1.70
CA GLY A 131 -2.33 5.01 -2.41
C GLY A 131 -3.64 5.60 -2.91
N LEU A 132 -4.54 4.73 -3.40
CA LEU A 132 -5.81 5.12 -4.00
C LEU A 132 -6.92 5.45 -2.99
N HIS A 133 -6.82 4.94 -1.75
CA HIS A 133 -7.88 4.93 -0.74
C HIS A 133 -7.45 5.63 0.54
#